data_AF-A0A6M1E996-F1
#
_entry.id   AF-A0A6M1E996-F1
#
_cell.length_a   1.000
_cell.length_b   1.000
_cell.length_c   1.000
_cell.angle_alpha   90.00
_cell.angle_beta   90.00
_cell.angle_gamma   90.00
#
_symmetry.space_group_name_H-M   'P 1'
#
loop_
_entity.id
_entity.type
_entity.pdbx_description
1 polymer ?
#
loop_
_entity_poly.entity_id
_entity_poly.type
_entity_poly.pdbx_seq_one_letter_code
_entity_poly.pdbx_strand_id
1 'polypeptide(L)'
;MKKYKNMKTQYIVILLAIVPLKGFAQEVNYEESLVSDYVLPDVLKAKDGRVIATKKDWESSRRLEILDMFAKEMYGVTPRDSIAVKYELLKENKQALEGLATIRQVKFIFSNGQREHEALLLLHIPNRKSGKVPVFVGYNFRGNHSTTLDTAILYSSGFSLMRSPDHPDWTRGSQMERWPYETIIERGYAVATMCYHDIYPDNHDMRKHSVASLFSSYKPNLVDSSEWGAIGVWAWGLSRILDYLLEETWVD
;
A
#
# COMPACT_ATOMS: atom_id res chain seq x y z
N MET A 1 25.28 52.10 -62.06
CA MET A 1 24.31 52.91 -61.29
C MET A 1 23.22 52.02 -60.70
N LYS A 2 23.22 51.83 -59.37
CA LYS A 2 22.09 51.46 -58.45
C LYS A 2 22.73 50.91 -57.17
N LYS A 3 23.03 51.79 -56.20
CA LYS A 3 22.27 52.10 -54.97
C LYS A 3 22.29 50.99 -53.90
N TYR A 4 23.06 51.29 -52.86
CA TYR A 4 23.04 50.82 -51.46
C TYR A 4 21.75 50.15 -50.95
N LYS A 5 21.91 49.12 -50.12
CA LYS A 5 21.22 49.08 -48.82
C LYS A 5 21.97 48.24 -47.79
N ASN A 6 22.41 48.94 -46.73
CA ASN A 6 22.88 48.37 -45.46
C ASN A 6 21.85 47.39 -44.91
N MET A 7 22.25 46.14 -44.68
CA MET A 7 21.46 45.19 -43.91
C MET A 7 21.89 45.31 -42.45
N LYS A 8 21.07 46.01 -41.66
CA LYS A 8 21.21 46.07 -40.20
C LYS A 8 20.92 44.69 -39.62
N THR A 9 21.83 44.22 -38.78
CA THR A 9 21.68 43.10 -37.85
C THR A 9 20.43 43.25 -36.99
N GLN A 10 19.60 42.20 -36.92
CA GLN A 10 18.68 41.98 -35.81
C GLN A 10 18.78 40.51 -35.38
N TYR A 11 19.51 40.28 -34.29
CA TYR A 11 19.40 39.03 -33.53
C TYR A 11 18.06 39.09 -32.78
N ILE A 12 17.13 38.20 -33.13
CA ILE A 12 15.95 37.95 -32.31
C ILE A 12 16.42 37.09 -31.13
N VAL A 13 16.63 37.73 -29.98
CA VAL A 13 16.77 37.02 -28.70
C VAL A 13 15.35 36.67 -28.25
N ILE A 14 14.95 35.42 -28.42
CA ILE A 14 13.74 34.90 -27.78
C ILE A 14 14.07 34.69 -26.31
N LEU A 15 13.75 35.68 -25.48
CA LEU A 15 13.73 35.51 -24.03
C LEU A 15 12.49 34.65 -23.68
N LEU A 16 12.68 33.33 -23.62
CA LEU A 16 11.73 32.45 -22.96
C LEU A 16 11.80 32.77 -21.47
N ALA A 17 10.88 33.62 -21.02
CA ALA A 17 10.60 33.78 -19.60
C ALA A 17 10.09 32.43 -19.08
N ILE A 18 11.00 31.64 -18.50
CA ILE A 18 10.63 30.51 -17.66
C ILE A 18 10.01 31.12 -16.41
N VAL A 19 8.73 31.43 -16.47
CA VAL A 19 7.94 31.67 -15.28
C VAL A 19 7.81 30.29 -14.63
N PRO A 20 8.31 30.08 -13.40
CA PRO A 20 8.00 28.87 -12.69
C PRO A 20 6.49 28.89 -12.47
N LEU A 21 5.77 28.05 -13.21
CA LEU A 21 4.41 27.64 -12.89
C LEU A 21 4.51 26.96 -11.53
N LYS A 22 4.40 27.75 -10.46
CA LYS A 22 4.06 27.24 -9.15
C LYS A 22 2.67 26.63 -9.33
N GLY A 23 2.61 25.30 -9.43
CA GLY A 23 1.35 24.58 -9.33
C GLY A 23 0.74 24.97 -7.98
N PHE A 24 -0.27 25.82 -8.01
CA PHE A 24 -1.10 26.02 -6.84
C PHE A 24 -1.71 24.66 -6.51
N ALA A 25 -1.62 24.24 -5.25
CA ALA A 25 -2.41 23.12 -4.77
C ALA A 25 -3.85 23.36 -5.21
N GLN A 26 -4.47 22.36 -5.83
CA GLN A 26 -5.84 22.45 -6.29
C GLN A 26 -6.72 22.83 -5.08
N GLU A 27 -7.40 23.98 -5.12
CA GLU A 27 -8.36 24.32 -4.08
C GLU A 27 -9.45 23.23 -4.08
N VAL A 28 -9.63 22.58 -2.94
CA VAL A 28 -10.64 21.53 -2.80
C VAL A 28 -12.00 22.20 -2.84
N ASN A 29 -12.83 21.78 -3.80
CA ASN A 29 -14.20 22.26 -3.88
C ASN A 29 -15.06 21.59 -2.79
N TYR A 30 -15.66 22.39 -1.92
CA TYR A 30 -16.65 21.96 -0.92
C TYR A 30 -18.08 22.42 -1.26
N GLU A 31 -18.25 23.18 -2.34
CA GLU A 31 -19.55 23.69 -2.78
C GLU A 31 -20.11 22.81 -3.88
N GLU A 32 -21.20 22.09 -3.60
CA GLU A 32 -21.84 21.16 -4.55
C GLU A 32 -22.20 21.85 -5.87
N SER A 33 -22.60 23.13 -5.82
CA SER A 33 -22.95 23.91 -7.02
C SER A 33 -21.77 24.19 -7.95
N LEU A 34 -20.53 23.98 -7.50
CA LEU A 34 -19.32 24.14 -8.31
C LEU A 34 -18.83 22.80 -8.89
N VAL A 35 -19.50 21.68 -8.58
CA VAL A 35 -19.20 20.39 -9.20
C VAL A 35 -19.73 20.41 -10.63
N SER A 36 -18.82 20.31 -11.61
CA SER A 36 -19.20 20.21 -13.02
C SER A 36 -19.98 18.92 -13.28
N ASP A 37 -20.89 18.95 -14.26
CA ASP A 37 -21.55 17.75 -14.75
C ASP A 37 -20.52 16.74 -15.30
N TYR A 38 -20.74 15.45 -15.03
CA TYR A 38 -19.94 14.35 -15.54
C TYR A 38 -20.82 13.14 -15.88
N VAL A 39 -20.30 12.27 -16.75
CA VAL A 39 -20.94 11.00 -17.11
C VAL A 39 -19.99 9.87 -16.72
N LEU A 40 -20.45 8.99 -15.84
CA LEU A 40 -19.66 7.83 -15.43
C LEU A 40 -19.67 6.75 -16.52
N PRO A 41 -18.56 6.02 -16.73
CA PRO A 41 -18.55 4.84 -17.58
C PRO A 41 -19.56 3.80 -17.10
N ASP A 42 -20.29 3.20 -18.03
CA ASP A 42 -21.21 2.11 -17.69
C ASP A 42 -20.42 0.87 -17.25
N VAL A 43 -20.54 0.52 -15.97
CA VAL A 43 -19.81 -0.60 -15.38
C VAL A 43 -20.28 -1.94 -15.95
N LEU A 44 -21.54 -2.03 -16.39
CA LEU A 44 -22.15 -3.21 -17.00
C LEU A 44 -22.09 -3.18 -18.53
N LYS A 45 -21.21 -2.37 -19.12
CA LYS A 45 -20.89 -2.39 -20.54
C LYS A 45 -19.42 -2.71 -20.76
N ALA A 46 -19.13 -3.79 -21.46
CA ALA A 46 -17.77 -4.15 -21.84
C ALA A 46 -17.17 -3.13 -22.84
N LYS A 47 -15.85 -3.16 -23.00
CA LYS A 47 -15.13 -2.25 -23.91
C LYS A 47 -15.59 -2.39 -25.37
N ASP A 48 -16.06 -3.57 -25.76
CA ASP A 48 -16.63 -3.87 -27.09
C ASP A 48 -18.09 -3.36 -27.27
N GLY A 49 -18.68 -2.78 -26.23
CA GLY A 49 -20.04 -2.25 -26.22
C GLY A 49 -21.12 -3.28 -25.81
N ARG A 50 -20.75 -4.53 -25.57
CA ARG A 50 -21.66 -5.59 -25.11
C ARG A 50 -22.18 -5.31 -23.70
N VAL A 51 -23.47 -5.55 -23.49
CA VAL A 51 -24.10 -5.45 -22.17
C VAL A 51 -23.76 -6.69 -21.35
N ILE A 52 -23.36 -6.48 -20.10
CA ILE A 52 -23.06 -7.50 -19.09
C ILE A 52 -24.34 -7.80 -18.34
N ALA A 53 -24.99 -8.91 -18.68
CA ALA A 53 -26.30 -9.28 -18.13
C ALA A 53 -26.23 -10.34 -17.03
N THR A 54 -25.11 -11.07 -16.91
CA THR A 54 -24.97 -12.17 -15.96
C THR A 54 -23.70 -12.08 -15.12
N LYS A 55 -23.73 -12.76 -13.96
CA LYS A 55 -22.56 -12.97 -13.11
C LYS A 55 -21.40 -13.60 -13.89
N LYS A 56 -21.69 -14.56 -14.77
CA LYS A 56 -20.67 -15.24 -15.58
C LYS A 56 -19.98 -14.26 -16.53
N ASP A 57 -20.74 -13.42 -17.23
CA ASP A 57 -20.20 -12.39 -18.12
C ASP A 57 -19.31 -11.40 -17.37
N TRP A 58 -19.71 -11.03 -16.15
CA TRP A 58 -18.91 -10.19 -15.26
C TRP A 58 -17.59 -10.87 -14.91
N GLU A 59 -17.63 -12.08 -14.34
CA GLU A 59 -16.45 -12.77 -13.82
C GLU A 59 -15.46 -13.17 -14.92
N SER A 60 -15.95 -13.62 -16.08
CA SER A 60 -15.09 -14.12 -17.16
C SER A 60 -14.65 -13.05 -18.16
N SER A 61 -15.23 -11.84 -18.14
CA SER A 61 -14.90 -10.77 -19.10
C SER A 61 -14.77 -9.41 -18.42
N ARG A 62 -15.87 -8.81 -17.95
CA ARG A 62 -15.84 -7.39 -17.53
C ARG A 62 -14.91 -7.11 -16.35
N ARG A 63 -14.86 -8.01 -15.37
CA ARG A 63 -13.94 -7.91 -14.23
C ARG A 63 -12.49 -7.90 -14.67
N LEU A 64 -12.12 -8.74 -15.65
CA LEU A 64 -10.75 -8.81 -16.16
C LEU A 64 -10.37 -7.56 -16.94
N GLU A 65 -11.29 -7.00 -17.74
CA GLU A 65 -11.08 -5.73 -18.42
C GLU A 65 -10.84 -4.58 -17.43
N ILE A 66 -11.66 -4.50 -16.37
CA ILE A 66 -11.53 -3.46 -15.34
C ILE A 66 -10.20 -3.61 -14.61
N LEU A 67 -9.81 -4.82 -14.21
CA LEU A 67 -8.52 -5.07 -13.57
C LEU A 67 -7.34 -4.68 -14.46
N ASP A 68 -7.40 -5.02 -15.75
CA ASP A 68 -6.36 -4.66 -16.71
C ASP A 68 -6.24 -3.13 -16.88
N MET A 69 -7.38 -2.42 -16.96
CA MET A 69 -7.39 -0.95 -17.01
C MET A 69 -6.82 -0.32 -15.74
N PHE A 70 -7.23 -0.76 -14.55
CA PHE A 70 -6.68 -0.23 -13.30
C PHE A 70 -5.18 -0.53 -13.15
N ALA A 71 -4.74 -1.72 -13.56
CA ALA A 71 -3.33 -2.07 -13.55
C ALA A 71 -2.52 -1.20 -14.52
N LYS A 72 -3.01 -0.95 -15.73
CA LYS A 72 -2.25 -0.18 -16.74
C LYS A 72 -2.27 1.33 -16.53
N GLU A 73 -3.41 1.86 -16.06
CA GLU A 73 -3.66 3.31 -16.09
C GLU A 73 -3.62 3.96 -14.70
N MET A 74 -3.71 3.18 -13.60
CA MET A 74 -3.86 3.75 -12.25
C MET A 74 -2.80 3.25 -11.26
N TYR A 75 -2.74 1.94 -11.01
CA TYR A 75 -1.96 1.38 -9.90
C TYR A 75 -0.64 0.73 -10.33
N GLY A 76 -0.46 0.54 -11.64
CA GLY A 76 0.64 -0.22 -12.23
C GLY A 76 0.44 -1.74 -12.15
N VAL A 77 1.17 -2.47 -12.98
CA VAL A 77 1.02 -3.92 -13.15
C VAL A 77 1.72 -4.65 -12.01
N THR A 78 0.96 -5.41 -11.23
CA THR A 78 1.52 -6.35 -10.25
C THR A 78 2.38 -7.41 -10.96
N PRO A 79 3.67 -7.55 -10.61
CA PRO A 79 4.57 -8.53 -11.20
C PRO A 79 4.07 -9.97 -10.99
N ARG A 80 4.40 -10.84 -11.94
CA ARG A 80 4.00 -12.26 -11.95
C ARG A 80 5.11 -13.20 -11.49
N ASP A 81 6.35 -12.73 -11.45
CA ASP A 81 7.46 -13.46 -10.85
C ASP A 81 7.20 -13.64 -9.35
N SER A 82 7.51 -14.84 -8.84
CA SER A 82 7.36 -15.18 -7.43
C SER A 82 8.68 -14.95 -6.71
N ILE A 83 8.60 -14.35 -5.52
CA ILE A 83 9.70 -14.32 -4.56
C ILE A 83 9.43 -15.30 -3.43
N ALA A 84 10.48 -15.82 -2.80
CA ALA A 84 10.33 -16.69 -1.64
C ALA A 84 9.86 -15.86 -0.44
N VAL A 85 8.98 -16.43 0.38
CA VAL A 85 8.54 -15.85 1.65
C VAL A 85 8.78 -16.87 2.76
N LYS A 86 9.45 -16.45 3.83
CA LYS A 86 9.63 -17.24 5.05
C LYS A 86 8.98 -16.52 6.22
N TYR A 87 8.46 -17.30 7.17
CA TYR A 87 7.81 -16.80 8.37
C TYR A 87 8.58 -17.26 9.60
N GLU A 88 8.90 -16.32 10.50
CA GLU A 88 9.59 -16.60 11.76
C GLU A 88 8.77 -16.04 12.92
N LEU A 89 8.32 -16.90 13.84
CA LEU A 89 7.67 -16.46 15.06
C LEU A 89 8.73 -15.86 16.00
N LEU A 90 8.68 -14.54 16.22
CA LEU A 90 9.63 -13.83 17.07
C LEU A 90 9.20 -13.83 18.54
N LYS A 91 7.91 -13.58 18.80
CA LYS A 91 7.36 -13.48 20.15
C LYS A 91 5.92 -13.99 20.18
N GLU A 92 5.58 -14.63 21.29
CA GLU A 92 4.21 -15.04 21.61
C GLU A 92 3.91 -14.70 23.07
N ASN A 93 2.78 -14.04 23.32
CA ASN A 93 2.21 -13.85 24.65
C ASN A 93 0.80 -14.45 24.68
N LYS A 94 0.63 -15.61 25.31
CA LYS A 94 -0.65 -16.33 25.38
C LYS A 94 -1.65 -15.73 26.36
N GLN A 95 -1.23 -14.76 27.18
CA GLN A 95 -2.05 -14.16 28.24
C GLN A 95 -2.23 -12.65 28.05
N ALA A 96 -2.14 -12.18 26.80
CA ALA A 96 -2.39 -10.78 26.47
C ALA A 96 -3.83 -10.37 26.74
N LEU A 97 -4.05 -9.08 26.97
CA LEU A 97 -5.36 -8.51 27.29
C LEU A 97 -6.04 -9.26 28.46
N GLU A 98 -5.33 -9.40 29.57
CA GLU A 98 -5.82 -10.12 30.78
C GLU A 98 -6.28 -11.56 30.48
N GLY A 99 -5.59 -12.24 29.55
CA GLY A 99 -5.91 -13.60 29.14
C GLY A 99 -7.02 -13.72 28.09
N LEU A 100 -7.56 -12.61 27.57
CA LEU A 100 -8.53 -12.61 26.47
C LEU A 100 -7.89 -13.03 25.13
N ALA A 101 -6.61 -12.71 24.92
CA ALA A 101 -5.95 -12.93 23.64
C ALA A 101 -4.57 -13.59 23.77
N THR A 102 -4.19 -14.27 22.69
CA THR A 102 -2.80 -14.57 22.36
C THR A 102 -2.30 -13.52 21.38
N ILE A 103 -1.20 -12.84 21.71
CA ILE A 103 -0.48 -11.97 20.78
C ILE A 103 0.68 -12.75 20.15
N ARG A 104 0.82 -12.69 18.82
CA ARG A 104 2.00 -13.19 18.09
C ARG A 104 2.64 -12.09 17.27
N GLN A 105 3.96 -12.07 17.24
CA GLN A 105 4.76 -11.21 16.36
C GLN A 105 5.54 -12.12 15.41
N VAL A 106 5.20 -12.06 14.12
CA VAL A 106 5.75 -12.92 13.09
C VAL A 106 6.53 -12.07 12.10
N LYS A 107 7.81 -12.38 11.90
CA LYS A 107 8.63 -11.75 10.88
C LYS A 107 8.39 -12.45 9.55
N PHE A 108 8.09 -11.65 8.53
CA PHE A 108 8.04 -12.07 7.14
C PHE A 108 9.37 -11.71 6.50
N ILE A 109 10.00 -12.67 5.84
CA ILE A 109 11.26 -12.48 5.11
C ILE A 109 10.99 -12.79 3.64
N PHE A 110 10.97 -11.74 2.83
CA PHE A 110 10.82 -11.79 1.38
C PHE A 110 12.19 -11.89 0.73
N SER A 111 12.40 -12.81 -0.21
CA SER A 111 13.72 -13.03 -0.83
C SER A 111 13.63 -13.38 -2.32
N ASN A 112 14.51 -12.78 -3.12
CA ASN A 112 14.76 -13.19 -4.50
C ASN A 112 16.06 -14.00 -4.66
N GLY A 113 16.65 -14.45 -3.56
CA GLY A 113 17.94 -15.18 -3.52
C GLY A 113 19.19 -14.30 -3.54
N GLN A 114 19.06 -13.00 -3.85
CA GLN A 114 20.18 -12.04 -3.80
C GLN A 114 20.00 -10.99 -2.70
N ARG A 115 18.75 -10.62 -2.42
CA ARG A 115 18.37 -9.64 -1.41
C ARG A 115 17.21 -10.18 -0.58
N GLU A 116 17.14 -9.67 0.64
CA GLU A 116 16.03 -9.93 1.55
C GLU A 116 15.38 -8.61 1.96
N HIS A 117 14.08 -8.68 2.21
CA HIS A 117 13.28 -7.59 2.74
C HIS A 117 12.41 -8.13 3.86
N GLU A 118 12.34 -7.42 4.99
CA GLU A 118 11.63 -7.89 6.17
C GLU A 118 10.38 -7.05 6.45
N ALA A 119 9.34 -7.70 6.97
CA ALA A 119 8.17 -7.03 7.52
C ALA A 119 7.69 -7.71 8.81
N LEU A 120 7.05 -6.95 9.69
CA LEU A 120 6.59 -7.47 10.98
C LEU A 120 5.07 -7.53 11.06
N LEU A 121 4.51 -8.74 11.08
CA LEU A 121 3.11 -8.99 11.34
C LEU A 121 2.85 -9.07 12.86
N LEU A 122 1.80 -8.39 13.32
CA LEU A 122 1.26 -8.47 14.66
C LEU A 122 -0.13 -9.10 14.60
N LEU A 123 -0.33 -10.17 15.37
CA LEU A 123 -1.60 -10.87 15.49
C LEU A 123 -2.13 -10.73 16.91
N HIS A 124 -3.42 -10.41 17.03
CA HIS A 124 -4.20 -10.60 18.24
C HIS A 124 -5.23 -11.69 17.97
N ILE A 125 -5.16 -12.79 18.71
CA ILE A 125 -5.95 -14.00 18.48
C ILE A 125 -6.80 -14.25 19.72
N PRO A 126 -8.13 -14.42 19.62
CA PRO A 126 -8.97 -14.70 20.79
C PRO A 126 -8.60 -16.06 21.41
N ASN A 127 -8.35 -16.07 22.73
CA ASN A 127 -8.10 -17.31 23.48
C ASN A 127 -9.38 -18.13 23.63
N ARG A 128 -10.50 -17.45 23.87
CA ARG A 128 -11.83 -18.05 24.02
C ARG A 128 -12.46 -18.21 22.65
N LYS A 129 -12.04 -19.25 21.92
CA LYS A 129 -12.56 -19.60 20.59
C LYS A 129 -13.24 -20.97 20.60
N SER A 130 -14.30 -21.12 19.81
CA SER A 130 -14.85 -22.42 19.42
C SER A 130 -14.58 -22.62 17.92
N GLY A 131 -13.62 -23.48 17.58
CA GLY A 131 -13.27 -23.76 16.18
C GLY A 131 -12.34 -22.72 15.55
N LYS A 132 -12.48 -22.54 14.24
CA LYS A 132 -11.71 -21.60 13.41
C LYS A 132 -12.18 -20.16 13.63
N VAL A 133 -11.28 -19.20 13.43
CA VAL A 133 -11.49 -17.78 13.78
C VAL A 133 -11.37 -16.90 12.53
N PRO A 134 -12.38 -16.06 12.21
CA PRO A 134 -12.28 -15.05 11.17
C PRO A 134 -11.31 -13.93 11.57
N VAL A 135 -10.60 -13.35 10.60
CA VAL A 135 -9.50 -12.40 10.85
C VAL A 135 -9.77 -11.07 10.13
N PHE A 136 -9.71 -9.96 10.86
CA PHE A 136 -9.56 -8.64 10.26
C PHE A 136 -8.11 -8.40 9.88
N VAL A 137 -7.86 -8.10 8.61
CA VAL A 137 -6.52 -7.81 8.08
C VAL A 137 -6.44 -6.35 7.68
N GLY A 138 -5.41 -5.63 8.11
CA GLY A 138 -5.20 -4.25 7.69
C GLY A 138 -3.86 -3.68 8.11
N TYR A 139 -3.33 -2.74 7.33
CA TYR A 139 -2.13 -2.01 7.72
C TYR A 139 -2.41 -0.94 8.77
N ASN A 140 -1.41 -0.68 9.61
CA ASN A 140 -1.33 0.52 10.43
C ASN A 140 -0.35 1.54 9.83
N PHE A 141 -0.50 2.82 10.23
CA PHE A 141 0.22 3.94 9.62
C PHE A 141 1.53 4.30 10.34
N ARG A 142 1.68 3.92 11.61
CA ARG A 142 2.77 4.42 12.48
C ARG A 142 3.56 3.31 13.14
N GLY A 143 3.49 2.08 12.62
CA GLY A 143 4.12 0.91 13.21
C GLY A 143 3.21 0.17 14.19
N ASN A 144 3.46 -1.13 14.37
CA ASN A 144 2.63 -2.00 15.21
C ASN A 144 2.54 -1.49 16.66
N HIS A 145 3.62 -0.90 17.19
CA HIS A 145 3.66 -0.29 18.53
C HIS A 145 2.67 0.86 18.70
N SER A 146 2.28 1.55 17.63
CA SER A 146 1.32 2.66 17.70
C SER A 146 -0.11 2.18 17.98
N THR A 147 -0.39 0.89 17.73
CA THR A 147 -1.75 0.34 17.85
C THR A 147 -2.11 -0.10 19.27
N THR A 148 -1.12 -0.20 20.17
CA THR A 148 -1.31 -0.74 21.52
C THR A 148 -0.29 -0.14 22.50
N LEU A 149 -0.61 -0.12 23.79
CA LEU A 149 0.31 0.28 24.85
C LEU A 149 1.27 -0.84 25.28
N ASP A 150 1.09 -2.07 24.78
CA ASP A 150 1.95 -3.20 25.11
C ASP A 150 3.42 -2.92 24.74
N THR A 151 4.28 -2.92 25.76
CA THR A 151 5.70 -2.61 25.65
C THR A 151 6.52 -3.74 25.03
N ALA A 152 5.97 -4.96 24.95
CA ALA A 152 6.61 -6.12 24.33
C ALA A 152 6.55 -6.09 22.80
N ILE A 153 5.69 -5.25 22.21
CA ILE A 153 5.57 -5.08 20.76
C ILE A 153 6.83 -4.42 20.21
N LEU A 154 7.44 -5.07 19.22
CA LEU A 154 8.63 -4.61 18.53
C LEU A 154 8.29 -3.43 17.61
N TYR A 155 9.24 -2.51 17.49
CA TYR A 155 9.18 -1.45 16.49
C TYR A 155 9.52 -2.03 15.11
N SER A 156 8.78 -1.61 14.09
CA SER A 156 9.06 -2.00 12.70
C SER A 156 10.33 -1.29 12.21
N SER A 157 11.17 -2.01 11.46
CA SER A 157 12.41 -1.44 10.91
C SER A 157 12.11 -0.42 9.81
N GLY A 158 11.11 -0.67 8.96
CA GLY A 158 10.67 0.26 7.91
C GLY A 158 10.17 1.59 8.46
N PHE A 159 9.59 1.61 9.66
CA PHE A 159 9.16 2.83 10.31
C PHE A 159 10.32 3.79 10.65
N SER A 160 11.49 3.24 11.01
CA SER A 160 12.68 4.06 11.32
C SER A 160 13.26 4.81 10.11
N LEU A 161 12.94 4.36 8.89
CA LEU A 161 13.27 5.07 7.66
C LEU A 161 12.42 6.34 7.47
N MET A 162 11.23 6.39 8.09
CA MET A 162 10.22 7.42 7.83
C MET A 162 10.16 8.51 8.89
N ARG A 163 10.58 8.21 10.12
CA ARG A 163 10.42 9.10 11.28
C ARG A 163 11.70 9.13 12.10
N SER A 164 12.16 10.33 12.42
CA SER A 164 13.27 10.53 13.37
C SER A 164 12.88 10.01 14.76
N PRO A 165 13.84 9.53 15.59
CA PRO A 165 13.54 8.93 16.89
C PRO A 165 12.77 9.81 17.89
N ASP A 166 12.82 11.13 17.73
CA ASP A 166 12.13 12.13 18.54
C ASP A 166 10.69 12.44 18.06
N HIS A 167 10.26 11.85 16.94
CA HIS A 167 8.93 12.10 16.38
C HIS A 167 7.81 11.47 17.25
N PRO A 168 6.66 12.13 17.47
CA PRO A 168 5.56 11.61 18.30
C PRO A 168 4.97 10.25 17.85
N ASP A 169 5.14 9.90 16.58
CA ASP A 169 4.71 8.61 16.03
C ASP A 169 5.45 7.41 16.70
N TRP A 170 6.60 7.64 17.37
CA TRP A 170 7.28 6.63 18.20
C TRP A 170 6.55 6.34 19.51
N THR A 171 5.60 7.19 19.94
CA THR A 171 4.81 6.95 21.14
C THR A 171 3.90 5.74 20.94
N ARG A 172 4.04 4.75 21.84
CA ARG A 172 3.18 3.56 21.88
C ARG A 172 1.72 3.95 22.08
N GLY A 173 0.81 3.22 21.43
CA GLY A 173 -0.62 3.48 21.53
C GLY A 173 -1.10 4.79 20.88
N SER A 174 -0.25 5.54 20.16
CA SER A 174 -0.65 6.80 19.51
C SER A 174 -1.75 6.68 18.45
N GLN A 175 -2.12 5.45 18.05
CA GLN A 175 -3.25 5.13 17.17
C GLN A 175 -4.21 4.10 17.77
N MET A 176 -4.17 3.82 19.08
CA MET A 176 -4.98 2.76 19.68
C MET A 176 -6.49 2.94 19.50
N GLU A 177 -6.97 4.19 19.42
CA GLU A 177 -8.38 4.49 19.15
C GLU A 177 -8.88 3.97 17.79
N ARG A 178 -7.96 3.74 16.83
CA ARG A 178 -8.26 3.16 15.52
C ARG A 178 -8.24 1.63 15.53
N TRP A 179 -7.78 1.03 16.61
CA TRP A 179 -7.54 -0.41 16.77
C TRP A 179 -8.19 -0.92 18.06
N PRO A 180 -9.53 -1.02 18.12
CA PRO A 180 -10.26 -1.47 19.30
C PRO A 180 -10.12 -2.99 19.49
N TYR A 181 -8.91 -3.46 19.80
CA TYR A 181 -8.57 -4.89 19.87
C TYR A 181 -9.48 -5.65 20.83
N GLU A 182 -9.72 -5.12 22.02
CA GLU A 182 -10.59 -5.76 23.03
C GLU A 182 -11.98 -6.01 22.47
N THR A 183 -12.62 -5.00 21.88
CA THR A 183 -13.95 -5.14 21.26
C THR A 183 -13.96 -6.19 20.14
N ILE A 184 -12.94 -6.21 19.28
CA ILE A 184 -12.86 -7.16 18.15
C ILE A 184 -12.66 -8.59 18.67
N ILE A 185 -11.76 -8.78 19.64
CA ILE A 185 -11.43 -10.06 20.26
C ILE A 185 -12.61 -10.62 21.04
N GLU A 186 -13.31 -9.80 21.83
CA GLU A 186 -14.51 -10.19 22.57
C GLU A 186 -15.65 -10.65 21.66
N ARG A 187 -15.71 -10.10 20.43
CA ARG A 187 -16.67 -10.52 19.41
C ARG A 187 -16.26 -11.81 18.69
N GLY A 188 -15.12 -12.39 19.02
CA GLY A 188 -14.64 -13.66 18.48
C GLY A 188 -13.86 -13.55 17.19
N TYR A 189 -13.32 -12.37 16.86
CA TYR A 189 -12.50 -12.15 15.66
C TYR A 189 -11.04 -11.96 16.06
N ALA A 190 -10.12 -12.42 15.21
CA ALA A 190 -8.71 -12.07 15.32
C ALA A 190 -8.40 -10.79 14.53
N VAL A 191 -7.27 -10.15 14.84
CA VAL A 191 -6.75 -9.02 14.08
C VAL A 191 -5.32 -9.29 13.65
N ALA A 192 -5.04 -9.09 12.37
CA ALA A 192 -3.72 -9.15 11.76
C ALA A 192 -3.35 -7.75 11.23
N THR A 193 -2.29 -7.16 11.77
CA THR A 193 -1.81 -5.85 11.33
C THR A 193 -0.30 -5.84 11.09
N MET A 194 0.13 -4.98 10.18
CA MET A 194 1.51 -4.77 9.80
C MET A 194 1.71 -3.29 9.50
N CYS A 195 2.93 -2.77 9.64
CA CYS A 195 3.25 -1.43 9.20
C CYS A 195 3.38 -1.41 7.67
N TYR A 196 2.57 -0.62 6.95
CA TYR A 196 2.69 -0.50 5.49
C TYR A 196 4.08 -0.03 5.03
N HIS A 197 4.83 0.70 5.87
CA HIS A 197 6.21 1.10 5.58
C HIS A 197 7.19 -0.07 5.53
N ASP A 198 6.89 -1.19 6.18
CA ASP A 198 7.69 -2.41 6.02
C ASP A 198 7.51 -3.03 4.64
N ILE A 199 6.47 -2.68 3.89
CA ILE A 199 6.23 -3.20 2.55
C ILE A 199 6.69 -2.21 1.49
N TYR A 200 6.30 -0.95 1.66
CA TYR A 200 6.77 0.17 0.86
C TYR A 200 6.75 1.44 1.73
N PRO A 201 7.90 2.06 2.02
CA PRO A 201 7.94 3.32 2.78
C PRO A 201 7.24 4.45 2.03
N ASP A 202 6.41 5.25 2.71
CA ASP A 202 5.57 6.28 2.08
C ASP A 202 6.36 7.57 1.80
N ASN A 203 7.37 7.41 0.94
CA ASN A 203 8.24 8.47 0.50
C ASN A 203 8.78 8.12 -0.89
N HIS A 204 8.69 9.06 -1.82
CA HIS A 204 9.13 8.90 -3.20
C HIS A 204 10.58 8.42 -3.35
N ASP A 205 11.49 8.85 -2.46
CA ASP A 205 12.92 8.50 -2.49
C ASP A 205 13.24 7.10 -1.96
N MET A 206 12.24 6.42 -1.39
CA MET A 206 12.43 5.22 -0.58
C MET A 206 11.98 3.95 -1.28
N ARG A 207 11.68 4.02 -2.59
CA ARG A 207 11.31 2.86 -3.42
C ARG A 207 12.33 1.72 -3.34
N LYS A 208 13.63 2.04 -3.28
CA LYS A 208 14.71 1.04 -3.15
C LYS A 208 14.68 0.25 -1.83
N HIS A 209 13.99 0.78 -0.82
CA HIS A 209 13.75 0.16 0.48
C HIS A 209 12.36 -0.48 0.56
N SER A 210 11.73 -0.79 -0.57
CA SER A 210 10.46 -1.50 -0.63
C SER A 210 10.63 -2.92 -1.15
N VAL A 211 9.62 -3.75 -0.91
CA VAL A 211 9.53 -5.11 -1.45
C VAL A 211 9.55 -5.10 -2.98
N ALA A 212 9.12 -4.02 -3.64
CA ALA A 212 9.20 -3.89 -5.10
C ALA A 212 10.62 -4.10 -5.61
N SER A 213 11.65 -3.71 -4.83
CA SER A 213 13.06 -3.86 -5.20
C SER A 213 13.55 -5.31 -5.35
N LEU A 214 12.74 -6.28 -4.94
CA LEU A 214 13.02 -7.71 -5.10
C LEU A 214 12.58 -8.27 -6.45
N PHE A 215 11.72 -7.57 -7.19
CA PHE A 215 11.13 -8.06 -8.43
C PHE A 215 11.92 -7.66 -9.67
N SER A 216 11.85 -8.49 -10.71
CA SER A 216 12.57 -8.25 -11.98
C SER A 216 12.09 -7.02 -12.76
N SER A 217 10.83 -6.62 -12.54
CA SER A 217 10.25 -5.40 -13.10
C SER A 217 10.85 -4.13 -12.53
N TYR A 218 11.42 -4.17 -11.31
CA TYR A 218 11.98 -3.00 -10.65
C TYR A 218 13.17 -2.41 -11.43
N LYS A 219 13.04 -1.15 -11.83
CA LYS A 219 14.13 -0.38 -12.45
C LYS A 219 14.61 0.75 -11.51
N PRO A 220 15.85 0.74 -11.01
CA PRO A 220 16.31 1.74 -10.03
C PRO A 220 16.20 3.20 -10.50
N ASN A 221 16.44 3.45 -11.80
CA ASN A 221 16.55 4.80 -12.37
C ASN A 221 15.41 5.14 -13.34
N LEU A 222 14.40 4.29 -13.46
CA LEU A 222 13.22 4.53 -14.28
C LEU A 222 12.00 4.07 -13.50
N VAL A 223 11.00 4.92 -13.41
CA VAL A 223 9.64 4.44 -13.16
C VAL A 223 9.08 4.15 -14.54
N ASP A 224 9.07 2.89 -14.93
CA ASP A 224 8.30 2.47 -16.10
C ASP A 224 6.82 2.78 -15.81
N SER A 225 6.10 3.38 -16.76
CA SER A 225 4.68 3.70 -16.63
C SER A 225 3.81 2.49 -16.26
N SER A 226 4.31 1.28 -16.48
CA SER A 226 3.62 0.03 -16.16
C SER A 226 4.02 -0.61 -14.83
N GLU A 227 5.06 -0.12 -14.14
CA GLU A 227 5.46 -0.66 -12.83
C GLU A 227 4.43 -0.28 -11.76
N TRP A 228 4.05 -1.24 -10.91
CA TRP A 228 3.20 -0.98 -9.74
C TRP A 228 3.76 0.12 -8.81
N GLY A 229 2.89 1.04 -8.41
CA GLY A 229 3.20 2.04 -7.41
C GLY A 229 3.03 1.51 -5.98
N ALA A 230 3.27 2.37 -4.98
CA ALA A 230 3.17 2.02 -3.56
C ALA A 230 1.84 1.34 -3.21
N ILE A 231 0.70 1.82 -3.73
CA ILE A 231 -0.63 1.22 -3.51
C ILE A 231 -0.69 -0.23 -4.02
N GLY A 232 -0.15 -0.51 -5.20
CA GLY A 232 -0.11 -1.87 -5.74
C GLY A 232 0.77 -2.80 -4.90
N VAL A 233 1.91 -2.29 -4.42
CA VAL A 233 2.85 -3.04 -3.57
C VAL A 233 2.24 -3.32 -2.19
N TRP A 234 1.56 -2.33 -1.57
CA TRP A 234 0.79 -2.51 -0.33
C TRP A 234 -0.33 -3.53 -0.51
N ALA A 235 -1.14 -3.44 -1.59
CA ALA A 235 -2.20 -4.41 -1.84
C ALA A 235 -1.66 -5.84 -2.01
N TRP A 236 -0.51 -5.98 -2.67
CA TRP A 236 0.20 -7.26 -2.77
C TRP A 236 0.68 -7.75 -1.41
N GLY A 237 1.20 -6.88 -0.55
CA GLY A 237 1.64 -7.26 0.80
C GLY A 237 0.48 -7.74 1.68
N LEU A 238 -0.73 -7.17 1.55
CA LEU A 238 -1.93 -7.69 2.22
C LEU A 238 -2.25 -9.12 1.78
N SER A 239 -2.04 -9.43 0.50
CA SER A 239 -2.21 -10.80 -0.01
C SER A 239 -1.17 -11.76 0.58
N ARG A 240 0.04 -11.29 0.92
CA ARG A 240 1.05 -12.11 1.62
C ARG A 240 0.66 -12.42 3.06
N ILE A 241 -0.01 -11.47 3.74
CA ILE A 241 -0.59 -11.74 5.05
C ILE A 241 -1.65 -12.84 4.94
N LEU A 242 -2.49 -12.78 3.90
CA LEU A 242 -3.48 -13.83 3.65
C LEU A 242 -2.82 -15.20 3.39
N ASP A 243 -1.76 -15.26 2.58
CA ASP A 243 -1.03 -16.51 2.32
C ASP A 243 -0.55 -17.16 3.63
N TYR A 244 0.03 -16.38 4.54
CA TYR A 244 0.41 -16.86 5.88
C TYR A 244 -0.79 -17.34 6.70
N LEU A 245 -1.88 -16.58 6.71
CA LEU A 245 -3.09 -16.94 7.48
C LEU A 245 -3.73 -18.24 6.96
N LEU A 246 -3.63 -18.54 5.67
CA LEU A 246 -4.13 -19.80 5.08
C LEU A 246 -3.31 -21.03 5.53
N GLU A 247 -2.08 -20.85 6.01
CA GLU A 247 -1.25 -21.91 6.59
C GLU A 247 -1.59 -22.19 8.07
N GLU A 248 -2.29 -21.27 8.74
CA GLU A 248 -2.61 -21.37 10.16
C GLU A 248 -3.88 -22.20 10.40
N THR A 249 -3.76 -23.29 11.16
CA THR A 249 -4.87 -24.24 11.41
C THR A 249 -6.05 -23.67 12.19
N TRP A 250 -5.88 -22.50 12.82
CA TRP A 250 -6.91 -21.84 13.62
C TRP A 250 -7.70 -20.78 12.85
N VAL A 251 -7.28 -20.40 11.64
CA VAL A 251 -7.98 -19.42 10.80
C VAL A 251 -9.12 -20.12 10.06
N ASP A 252 -10.23 -19.41 9.85
CA ASP A 252 -11.37 -19.87 9.03
C ASP A 252 -10.99 -20.09 7.56
#